data_AF-F8PNP7-F1
#
_entry.id   AF-F8PNP7-F1
#
_cell.length_a   1.000
_cell.length_b   1.000
_cell.length_c   1.000
_cell.angle_alpha   90.00
_cell.angle_beta   90.00
_cell.angle_gamma   90.00
#
_symmetry.space_group_name_H-M   'P 1'
#
loop_
_entity.id
_entity.type
_entity.pdbx_description
1 polymer ?
#
loop_
_entity_poly.entity_id
_entity_poly.type
_entity_poly.pdbx_seq_one_letter_code
_entity_poly.pdbx_strand_id
1 'polypeptide(L)' 'VISDILKPGSSLHPTFLLLVDGAFTILLGVFLWLIYLTKGNFHFFVLTGIELALWASVKW' A
#
# COMPACT_ATOMS: atom_id res chain seq x y z
N VAL A 1 2.42 3.50 21.91
CA VAL A 1 1.86 3.85 20.58
C VAL A 1 2.90 3.71 19.48
N ILE A 2 3.88 4.62 19.34
CA ILE A 2 4.92 4.50 18.28
C ILE A 2 5.88 3.32 18.54
N SER A 3 6.21 3.07 19.81
CA SER A 3 7.09 1.98 20.25
C SER A 3 6.52 0.57 20.01
N ASP A 4 5.21 0.44 19.86
CA ASP A 4 4.53 -0.85 19.68
C ASP A 4 4.49 -1.26 18.19
N ILE A 5 4.44 -0.28 17.28
CA ILE A 5 4.45 -0.47 15.83
C ILE A 5 5.77 -1.08 15.32
N LEU A 6 6.89 -0.72 15.95
CA LEU A 6 8.23 -1.21 15.59
C LEU A 6 8.63 -2.49 16.35
N LYS A 7 7.73 -3.02 17.18
CA LYS A 7 8.01 -4.22 17.98
C LYS A 7 7.92 -5.46 17.07
N PRO A 8 8.94 -6.35 17.08
CA PRO A 8 8.89 -7.56 16.28
C PRO A 8 7.67 -8.41 16.69
N GLY A 9 6.87 -8.85 15.71
CA GLY A 9 5.57 -9.51 15.94
C GLY A 9 4.35 -8.59 15.85
N SER A 10 4.52 -7.28 15.59
CA SER A 10 3.42 -6.31 15.45
C SER A 10 2.63 -6.42 14.13
N SER A 11 2.94 -7.38 13.24
CA SER A 11 2.28 -7.53 11.93
C SER A 11 0.77 -7.78 12.02
N LEU A 12 0.29 -8.34 13.13
CA LEU A 12 -1.13 -8.60 13.41
C LEU A 12 -1.79 -7.54 14.31
N HIS A 13 -1.04 -6.51 14.73
CA HIS A 13 -1.61 -5.47 15.58
C HIS A 13 -2.53 -4.56 14.73
N PRO A 14 -3.78 -4.31 15.13
CA PRO A 14 -4.76 -3.59 14.31
C PRO A 14 -4.30 -2.18 13.94
N THR A 15 -3.47 -1.54 14.77
CA THR A 15 -2.88 -0.22 14.49
C THR A 15 -1.83 -0.26 13.38
N PHE A 16 -1.03 -1.34 13.30
CA PHE A 16 -0.04 -1.51 12.24
C PHE A 16 -0.72 -1.74 10.89
N LEU A 17 -1.73 -2.63 10.87
CA LEU A 17 -2.56 -2.89 9.68
C LEU A 17 -3.24 -1.61 9.18
N LEU A 18 -3.79 -0.79 10.07
CA LEU A 18 -4.42 0.49 9.69
C LEU A 18 -3.44 1.49 9.06
N LEU A 19 -2.21 1.57 9.58
CA LEU A 19 -1.17 2.44 9.01
C LEU A 19 -0.71 1.94 7.64
N VAL A 20 -0.51 0.64 7.50
CA VAL A 20 -0.15 0.01 6.24
C VAL A 20 -1.27 0.17 5.20
N ASP A 21 -2.53 -0.05 5.60
CA ASP A 21 -3.70 0.19 4.74
C ASP A 21 -3.76 1.65 4.27
N GLY A 22 -3.48 2.60 5.16
CA GLY A 22 -3.40 4.02 4.81
C GLY A 22 -2.27 4.32 3.83
N ALA A 23 -1.08 3.76 4.04
CA ALA A 23 0.06 3.93 3.16
C ALA A 23 -0.20 3.38 1.75
N PHE A 24 -0.77 2.16 1.65
CA PHE A 24 -1.16 1.58 0.36
C PHE A 24 -2.28 2.39 -0.30
N THR A 25 -3.30 2.82 0.43
CA THR A 25 -4.38 3.64 -0.16
C THR A 25 -3.85 4.95 -0.76
N ILE A 26 -2.90 5.62 -0.08
CA ILE A 26 -2.26 6.84 -0.61
C ILE A 26 -1.42 6.52 -1.85
N LEU A 27 -0.65 5.44 -1.82
CA LEU A 27 0.17 5.01 -2.96
C LEU A 27 -0.67 4.66 -4.18
N LEU A 28 -1.79 3.95 -3.99
CA LEU A 28 -2.76 3.65 -5.03
C LEU A 28 -3.32 4.93 -5.65
N GLY A 29 -3.68 5.90 -4.82
CA GLY A 29 -4.12 7.22 -5.27
C GLY A 29 -3.07 7.93 -6.13
N VAL A 30 -1.80 7.85 -5.73
CA VAL A 30 -0.67 8.39 -6.50
C VAL A 30 -0.54 7.67 -7.84
N PHE A 31 -0.59 6.33 -7.89
CA PHE A 31 -0.51 5.60 -9.15
C PHE A 31 -1.70 5.87 -10.08
N LEU A 32 -2.92 5.93 -9.56
CA LEU A 32 -4.10 6.32 -10.35
C LEU A 32 -3.96 7.75 -10.92
N TRP A 33 -3.43 8.68 -10.12
CA TRP A 33 -3.15 10.04 -10.55
C TRP A 33 -2.07 10.09 -11.66
N LEU A 34 -1.00 9.30 -11.53
CA LEU A 34 0.03 9.19 -12.57
C LEU A 34 -0.49 8.52 -13.84
N ILE A 35 -1.35 7.50 -13.74
CA ILE A 35 -2.03 6.89 -14.90
C ILE A 35 -2.81 7.96 -15.66
N TYR A 36 -3.56 8.81 -14.94
CA TYR A 36 -4.29 9.92 -15.54
C TYR A 36 -3.38 10.94 -16.22
N LEU A 37 -2.36 11.45 -15.52
CA LEU A 37 -1.44 12.48 -16.05
C LEU A 37 -0.61 11.99 -17.24
N THR A 38 -0.26 10.70 -17.29
CA THR A 38 0.58 10.12 -18.35
C THR A 38 -0.22 9.50 -19.50
N LYS A 39 -1.54 9.75 -19.56
CA LYS A 39 -2.44 9.23 -20.59
C LYS A 39 -2.44 7.69 -20.66
N GLY A 40 -2.37 7.04 -19.50
CA GLY A 40 -2.48 5.59 -19.40
C GLY A 40 -1.20 4.83 -19.73
N ASN A 41 -0.03 5.30 -19.29
CA ASN A 41 1.21 4.54 -19.46
C ASN A 41 1.10 3.17 -18.78
N PHE A 42 1.32 2.10 -19.57
CA PHE A 42 1.23 0.69 -19.14
C PHE A 42 2.06 0.39 -17.89
N HIS A 43 3.20 1.07 -17.71
CA HIS A 43 4.07 0.89 -16.55
C HIS A 43 3.32 1.09 -15.22
N PHE A 44 2.47 2.12 -15.12
CA PHE A 44 1.74 2.40 -13.89
C PHE A 44 0.62 1.39 -13.63
N PHE A 45 0.02 0.81 -14.67
CA PHE A 45 -0.93 -0.30 -14.49
C PHE A 45 -0.28 -1.53 -13.88
N VAL A 46 0.94 -1.87 -14.32
CA VAL A 46 1.71 -2.99 -13.73
C VAL A 46 2.07 -2.68 -12.27
N LEU A 47 2.53 -1.44 -11.99
CA LEU A 47 2.84 -1.02 -10.62
C LEU A 47 1.62 -1.08 -9.69
N THR A 48 0.45 -0.62 -10.14
CA THR A 48 -0.82 -0.76 -9.40
C THR A 48 -1.17 -2.22 -9.15
N GLY A 49 -0.95 -3.11 -10.12
CA GLY A 49 -1.17 -4.54 -9.94
C GLY A 49 -0.26 -5.17 -8.89
N ILE A 50 1.04 -4.85 -8.92
CA ILE A 50 2.03 -5.31 -7.94
C ILE A 50 1.70 -4.77 -6.55
N GLU A 51 1.32 -3.49 -6.46
CA GLU A 51 0.88 -2.88 -5.22
C GLU A 51 -0.31 -3.61 -4.60
N LEU A 52 -1.35 -3.91 -5.38
CA LEU A 52 -2.51 -4.66 -4.90
C LEU A 52 -2.14 -6.08 -4.44
N ALA A 53 -1.23 -6.75 -5.15
CA ALA A 53 -0.72 -8.07 -4.75
C ALA A 53 0.07 -7.99 -3.43
N LEU A 54 0.91 -6.97 -3.27
CA LEU A 54 1.64 -6.71 -2.04
C LEU A 54 0.69 -6.38 -0.88
N TRP A 55 -0.34 -5.58 -1.15
CA TRP A 55 -1.35 -5.21 -0.17
C TRP A 55 -2.13 -6.44 0.32
N ALA A 56 -2.53 -7.32 -0.59
CA ALA A 56 -3.11 -8.61 -0.24
C ALA A 56 -2.13 -9.47 0.60
N SER A 57 -0.85 -9.52 0.21
CA SER A 57 0.17 -10.30 0.93
C SER A 57 0.43 -9.82 2.35
N VAL A 58 0.16 -8.56 2.71
CA VAL A 58 0.34 -8.09 4.10
C VAL A 58 -0.83 -8.49 5.00
N LYS A 59 -1.99 -8.82 4.41
CA LYS A 59 -3.20 -9.21 5.15
C LYS A 59 -3.30 -10.72 5.42
N TRP A 60 -2.53 -11.54 4.70
CA TRP A 60 -2.52 -13.01 4.75
C TRP A 60 -1.19 -13.53 5.27
#